data_AF-A0A916E287-F1
#
_entry.id   AF-A0A916E287-F1
#
_cell.length_a   1.000
_cell.length_b   1.000
_cell.length_c   1.000
_cell.angle_alpha   90.00
_cell.angle_beta   90.00
_cell.angle_gamma   90.00
#
_symmetry.space_group_name_H-M   'P 1'
#
loop_
_entity.id
_entity.type
_entity.pdbx_description
1 polymer ?
#
loop_
_entity_poly.entity_id
_entity_poly.type
_entity_poly.pdbx_seq_one_letter_code
_entity_poly.pdbx_strand_id
1 'polypeptide(L)'
;MEESLSKEWQDNKSDPSLSERENPLKLLKSINKTQFITFFVTYLSWTFVSFDYFIVTFTLPYIAKDFKLKPSDVAVSITLMLTFRPLGALIFGLLSDKYGRKYPLMANIFIFSGLQLASGFAPNFLTYSITRAIFGMAMGGEWGLGAALAMEALPLESRYYRVFYKRVMLLDFSLQRTRIRRMEKTACRT
;
A
#
# COMPACT_ATOMS: atom_id res chain seq x y z
N MET A 1 22.29 19.96 36.40
CA MET A 1 21.38 19.02 35.70
C MET A 1 21.45 19.21 34.18
N GLU A 2 21.47 20.44 33.68
CA GLU A 2 21.66 20.70 32.23
C GLU A 2 23.06 20.30 31.74
N GLU A 3 24.07 20.53 32.57
CA GLU A 3 25.47 20.22 32.27
C GLU A 3 25.80 18.72 32.31
N SER A 4 25.01 17.91 33.03
CA SER A 4 25.14 16.45 33.01
C SER A 4 24.48 15.84 31.77
N LEU A 5 23.34 16.40 31.35
CA LEU A 5 22.68 16.01 30.10
C LEU A 5 23.55 16.36 28.89
N SER A 6 24.15 17.56 28.85
CA SER A 6 25.02 17.93 27.72
C SER A 6 26.27 17.03 27.61
N LYS A 7 26.83 16.59 28.73
CA LYS A 7 27.94 15.62 28.77
C LYS A 7 27.53 14.23 28.29
N GLU A 8 26.36 13.75 28.68
CA GLU A 8 25.82 12.46 28.22
C GLU A 8 25.51 12.47 26.71
N TRP A 9 25.00 13.60 26.19
CA TRP A 9 24.82 13.79 24.75
C TRP A 9 26.14 13.88 23.96
N GLN A 10 27.20 14.40 24.56
CA GLN A 10 28.53 14.47 23.94
C GLN A 10 29.20 13.09 23.94
N ASP A 11 29.08 12.34 25.05
CA ASP A 11 29.64 11.00 25.21
C ASP A 11 28.98 9.99 24.25
N ASN A 12 27.66 10.09 24.06
CA ASN A 12 26.91 9.31 23.08
C ASN A 12 27.23 9.68 21.62
N LYS A 13 27.84 10.84 21.36
CA LYS A 13 28.31 11.22 20.01
C LYS A 13 29.70 10.67 19.70
N SER A 14 30.52 10.45 20.72
CA SER A 14 31.88 9.93 20.61
C SER A 14 31.96 8.40 20.52
N ASP A 15 30.85 7.68 20.72
CA ASP A 15 30.83 6.23 20.56
C ASP A 15 31.05 5.85 19.07
N PRO A 16 32.20 5.23 18.71
CA PRO A 16 32.51 4.90 17.32
C PRO A 16 31.49 3.94 16.71
N SER A 17 30.76 3.18 17.53
CA SER A 17 29.70 2.25 17.09
C SER A 17 28.47 2.95 16.50
N LEU A 18 28.26 4.24 16.78
CA LEU A 18 27.17 5.03 16.20
C LEU A 18 27.58 5.67 14.87
N SER A 19 28.83 6.11 14.73
CA SER A 19 29.36 6.66 13.47
C SER A 19 29.43 5.62 12.35
N GLU A 20 29.68 4.35 12.70
CA GLU A 20 29.73 3.26 11.72
C GLU A 20 28.32 2.89 11.18
N ARG A 21 27.27 3.15 11.97
CA ARG A 21 25.86 2.97 11.57
C ARG A 21 25.35 4.06 10.64
N GLU A 22 26.04 5.19 10.53
CA GLU A 22 25.62 6.31 9.68
C GLU A 22 25.93 6.11 8.19
N ASN A 23 26.79 5.16 7.82
CA ASN A 23 27.19 4.96 6.42
C ASN A 23 26.08 4.26 5.60
N PRO A 24 25.33 5.00 4.74
CA PRO A 24 24.21 4.42 3.99
C PRO A 24 24.66 3.35 2.99
N LEU A 25 25.90 3.47 2.51
CA LEU A 25 26.51 2.55 1.53
C LEU A 25 26.89 1.20 2.13
N LYS A 26 27.40 1.15 3.38
CA LYS A 26 27.70 -0.11 4.08
C LYS A 26 26.40 -0.84 4.45
N LEU A 27 25.38 -0.07 4.85
CA LEU A 27 24.05 -0.57 5.15
C LEU A 27 23.37 -1.20 3.93
N LEU A 28 23.43 -0.53 2.76
CA LEU A 28 22.97 -1.08 1.47
C LEU A 28 23.67 -2.40 1.12
N LYS A 29 24.96 -2.51 1.42
CA LYS A 29 25.77 -3.71 1.14
C LYS A 29 25.49 -4.86 2.11
N SER A 30 24.96 -4.58 3.30
CA SER A 30 24.54 -5.58 4.30
C SER A 30 23.15 -6.18 4.05
N ILE A 31 22.41 -5.69 3.05
CA ILE A 31 21.06 -6.16 2.74
C ILE A 31 21.13 -7.59 2.19
N ASN A 32 20.42 -8.50 2.85
CA ASN A 32 20.33 -9.88 2.42
C ASN A 32 19.47 -10.00 1.14
N LYS A 33 19.82 -10.92 0.23
CA LYS A 33 19.11 -11.11 -1.05
C LYS A 33 17.59 -11.30 -0.85
N THR A 34 17.18 -12.02 0.19
CA THR A 34 15.76 -12.22 0.51
C THR A 34 15.03 -10.94 0.89
N GLN A 35 15.70 -10.00 1.57
CA GLN A 35 15.12 -8.71 1.98
C GLN A 35 14.94 -7.79 0.76
N PHE A 36 15.95 -7.77 -0.10
CA PHE A 36 15.90 -7.04 -1.36
C PHE A 36 14.80 -7.58 -2.29
N ILE A 37 14.69 -8.90 -2.42
CA ILE A 37 13.61 -9.53 -3.20
C ILE A 37 12.24 -9.20 -2.61
N THR A 38 12.08 -9.26 -1.28
CA THR A 38 10.80 -8.94 -0.62
C THR A 38 10.40 -7.48 -0.90
N PHE A 39 11.34 -6.54 -0.79
CA PHE A 39 11.14 -5.14 -1.15
C PHE A 39 10.66 -4.99 -2.61
N PHE A 40 11.38 -5.61 -3.55
CA PHE A 40 11.06 -5.51 -4.98
C PHE A 40 9.71 -6.14 -5.31
N VAL A 41 9.39 -7.30 -4.72
CA VAL A 41 8.11 -7.98 -4.91
C VAL A 41 6.96 -7.12 -4.40
N THR A 42 7.07 -6.57 -3.19
CA THR A 42 6.04 -5.69 -2.63
C THR A 42 5.85 -4.41 -3.46
N TYR A 43 6.95 -3.80 -3.92
CA TYR A 43 6.89 -2.60 -4.75
C TYR A 43 6.28 -2.85 -6.13
N LEU A 44 6.68 -3.95 -6.78
CA LEU A 44 6.11 -4.38 -8.05
C LEU A 44 4.63 -4.71 -7.91
N SER A 45 4.23 -5.39 -6.84
CA SER A 45 2.84 -5.71 -6.55
C SER A 45 1.99 -4.42 -6.50
N TRP A 46 2.42 -3.43 -5.70
CA TRP A 46 1.72 -2.14 -5.62
C TRP A 46 1.65 -1.40 -6.97
N THR A 47 2.71 -1.52 -7.78
CA THR A 47 2.76 -0.94 -9.12
C THR A 47 1.74 -1.60 -10.05
N PHE A 48 1.63 -2.93 -10.05
CA PHE A 48 0.66 -3.66 -10.85
C PHE A 48 -0.79 -3.33 -10.45
N VAL A 49 -1.06 -3.18 -9.16
CA VAL A 49 -2.39 -2.82 -8.67
C VAL A 49 -2.76 -1.39 -9.06
N SER A 50 -1.81 -0.47 -9.00
CA SER A 50 -2.01 0.90 -9.49
C SER A 50 -2.20 0.94 -11.01
N PHE A 51 -1.42 0.14 -11.75
CA PHE A 51 -1.48 0.05 -13.20
C PHE A 51 -2.85 -0.45 -13.68
N ASP A 52 -3.41 -1.49 -13.06
CA ASP A 52 -4.77 -1.95 -13.39
C ASP A 52 -5.81 -0.84 -13.18
N TYR A 53 -5.75 -0.14 -12.04
CA TYR A 53 -6.67 0.95 -11.75
C TYR A 53 -6.64 2.05 -12.83
N PHE A 54 -5.44 2.39 -13.32
CA PHE A 54 -5.29 3.37 -14.40
C PHE A 54 -5.78 2.85 -15.74
N ILE A 55 -5.48 1.59 -16.09
CA ILE A 55 -5.99 0.97 -17.33
C ILE A 55 -7.51 1.09 -17.38
N VAL A 56 -8.21 0.67 -16.31
CA VAL A 56 -9.67 0.69 -16.25
C VAL A 56 -10.21 2.11 -16.40
N THR A 57 -9.54 3.08 -15.79
CA THR A 57 -9.92 4.50 -15.89
C THR A 57 -9.80 5.00 -17.33
N PHE A 58 -8.73 4.63 -18.05
CA PHE A 58 -8.54 5.02 -19.45
C PHE A 58 -9.43 4.23 -20.42
N THR A 59 -9.75 2.98 -20.11
CA THR A 59 -10.58 2.12 -20.96
C THR A 59 -12.08 2.25 -20.67
N LEU A 60 -12.47 3.05 -19.69
CA LEU A 60 -13.87 3.32 -19.31
C LEU A 60 -14.80 3.60 -20.51
N PRO A 61 -14.47 4.48 -21.47
CA PRO A 61 -15.37 4.72 -22.61
C PRO A 61 -15.50 3.52 -23.56
N TYR A 62 -14.46 2.68 -23.66
CA TYR A 62 -14.49 1.45 -24.46
C TYR A 62 -15.37 0.39 -23.79
N ILE A 63 -15.21 0.21 -22.48
CA ILE A 63 -16.06 -0.67 -21.67
C ILE A 63 -17.54 -0.24 -21.78
N ALA A 64 -17.81 1.07 -21.72
CA ALA A 64 -19.15 1.60 -21.90
C ALA A 64 -19.75 1.25 -23.28
N LYS A 65 -18.93 1.30 -24.34
CA LYS A 65 -19.34 0.92 -25.70
C LYS A 65 -19.66 -0.58 -25.80
N ASP A 66 -18.84 -1.43 -25.21
CA ASP A 66 -19.01 -2.89 -25.26
C ASP A 66 -20.27 -3.34 -24.52
N PHE A 67 -20.57 -2.74 -23.36
CA PHE A 67 -21.78 -3.02 -22.59
C PHE A 67 -23.02 -2.22 -23.06
N LYS A 68 -22.89 -1.36 -24.07
CA LYS A 68 -23.95 -0.45 -24.56
C LYS A 68 -24.54 0.44 -23.46
N LEU A 69 -23.70 0.85 -22.51
CA LEU A 69 -24.07 1.68 -21.35
C LEU A 69 -23.50 3.09 -21.49
N LYS A 70 -24.02 4.02 -20.68
CA LYS A 70 -23.42 5.35 -20.58
C LYS A 70 -22.13 5.27 -19.75
N PRO A 71 -21.11 6.10 -20.06
CA PRO A 71 -19.89 6.16 -19.25
C PRO A 71 -20.15 6.45 -17.76
N SER A 72 -21.22 7.20 -17.45
CA SER A 72 -21.67 7.46 -16.07
C SER A 72 -21.98 6.19 -15.31
N ASP A 73 -22.59 5.20 -15.97
CA ASP A 73 -23.06 3.98 -15.33
C ASP A 73 -21.88 3.05 -15.07
N VAL A 74 -20.91 3.02 -16.00
CA VAL A 74 -19.65 2.29 -15.81
C VAL A 74 -18.83 2.87 -14.66
N ALA A 75 -18.85 4.19 -14.44
CA ALA A 75 -18.15 4.83 -13.33
C ALA A 75 -18.68 4.39 -11.94
N VAL A 76 -19.91 3.88 -11.86
CA VAL A 76 -20.45 3.29 -10.63
C VAL A 76 -19.61 2.08 -10.19
N SER A 77 -19.09 1.29 -11.13
CA SER A 77 -18.24 0.13 -10.79
C SER A 77 -16.93 0.53 -10.12
N ILE A 78 -16.32 1.64 -10.54
CA ILE A 78 -15.10 2.20 -9.94
C ILE A 78 -15.42 2.78 -8.55
N THR A 79 -16.55 3.47 -8.42
CA THR A 79 -17.00 4.01 -7.14
C THR A 79 -17.21 2.89 -6.13
N LEU A 80 -17.86 1.81 -6.56
CA LEU A 80 -18.07 0.61 -5.75
C LEU A 80 -16.74 0.00 -5.30
N MET A 81 -15.79 -0.17 -6.22
CA MET A 81 -14.44 -0.64 -5.89
C MET A 81 -13.78 0.23 -4.80
N LEU A 82 -13.90 1.56 -4.89
CA LEU A 82 -13.36 2.48 -3.89
C LEU A 82 -14.07 2.38 -2.53
N THR A 83 -15.39 2.18 -2.52
CA THR A 83 -16.18 2.00 -1.29
C THR A 83 -15.82 0.70 -0.56
N PHE A 84 -15.55 -0.38 -1.29
CA PHE A 84 -15.18 -1.67 -0.69
C PHE A 84 -13.70 -1.77 -0.26
N ARG A 85 -12.86 -0.86 -0.73
CA ARG A 85 -11.44 -0.79 -0.37
C ARG A 85 -11.16 -0.71 1.15
N PRO A 86 -11.78 0.18 1.95
CA PRO A 86 -11.59 0.19 3.40
C PRO A 86 -12.07 -1.10 4.07
N LEU A 87 -13.14 -1.72 3.55
CA LEU A 87 -13.65 -3.00 4.02
C LEU A 87 -12.61 -4.11 3.87
N GLY A 88 -11.96 -4.17 2.71
CA GLY A 88 -10.83 -5.06 2.45
C GLY A 88 -9.64 -4.81 3.37
N ALA A 89 -9.26 -3.54 3.56
CA ALA A 89 -8.15 -3.18 4.45
C ALA A 89 -8.36 -3.68 5.89
N LEU A 90 -9.59 -3.62 6.41
CA LEU A 90 -9.94 -4.14 7.72
C LEU A 90 -9.83 -5.68 7.77
N ILE A 91 -10.41 -6.38 6.80
CA ILE A 91 -10.40 -7.85 6.76
C ILE A 91 -8.97 -8.39 6.65
N PHE A 92 -8.19 -7.87 5.72
CA PHE A 92 -6.80 -8.29 5.51
C PHE A 92 -5.89 -7.84 6.65
N GLY A 93 -6.18 -6.72 7.31
CA GLY A 93 -5.48 -6.29 8.52
C GLY A 93 -5.63 -7.31 9.65
N LEU A 94 -6.88 -7.68 9.97
CA LEU A 94 -7.18 -8.69 10.99
C LEU A 94 -6.59 -10.07 10.62
N LEU A 95 -6.64 -10.43 9.35
CA LEU A 95 -6.07 -11.69 8.86
C LEU A 95 -4.54 -11.71 9.04
N SER A 96 -3.87 -10.57 8.85
CA SER A 96 -2.43 -10.42 9.03
C SER A 96 -1.97 -10.59 10.47
N ASP A 97 -2.79 -10.13 11.41
CA ASP A 97 -2.48 -10.24 12.84
C ASP A 97 -2.66 -11.68 13.34
N LYS A 98 -3.58 -12.46 12.74
CA LYS A 98 -3.86 -13.84 13.16
C LYS A 98 -2.98 -14.90 12.50
N TYR A 99 -2.72 -14.78 11.20
CA TYR A 99 -2.02 -15.83 10.41
C TYR A 99 -0.56 -15.49 10.07
N GLY A 100 -0.04 -14.37 10.59
CA GLY A 100 1.26 -13.83 10.21
C GLY A 100 1.20 -13.13 8.85
N ARG A 101 2.22 -12.33 8.51
CA ARG A 101 2.12 -11.36 7.41
C ARG A 101 2.47 -11.91 6.02
N LYS A 102 3.27 -12.99 5.96
CA LYS A 102 3.66 -13.66 4.71
C LYS A 102 2.48 -14.33 3.99
N TYR A 103 1.70 -15.13 4.70
CA TYR A 103 0.64 -15.95 4.09
C TYR A 103 -0.51 -15.11 3.50
N PRO A 104 -1.02 -14.07 4.18
CA PRO A 104 -2.05 -13.19 3.64
C PRO A 104 -1.57 -12.41 2.41
N LEU A 105 -0.30 -12.01 2.36
CA LEU A 105 0.25 -11.33 1.17
C LEU A 105 0.23 -12.28 -0.03
N MET A 106 0.66 -13.54 0.14
CA MET A 106 0.61 -14.54 -0.93
C MET A 106 -0.84 -14.82 -1.36
N ALA A 107 -1.75 -15.02 -0.40
CA ALA A 107 -3.17 -15.24 -0.69
C ALA A 107 -3.78 -14.06 -1.45
N ASN A 108 -3.43 -12.83 -1.09
CA ASN A 108 -3.92 -11.63 -1.76
C ASN A 108 -3.47 -11.57 -3.23
N ILE A 109 -2.20 -11.93 -3.52
CA ILE A 109 -1.69 -11.97 -4.90
C ILE A 109 -2.46 -13.01 -5.74
N PHE A 110 -2.78 -14.17 -5.17
CA PHE A 110 -3.60 -15.19 -5.86
C PHE A 110 -5.04 -14.71 -6.11
N ILE A 111 -5.67 -14.11 -5.10
CA ILE A 111 -7.03 -13.56 -5.21
C ILE A 111 -7.06 -12.45 -6.26
N PHE A 112 -6.12 -11.51 -6.20
CA PHE A 112 -5.97 -10.43 -7.17
C PHE A 112 -5.84 -10.97 -8.59
N SER A 113 -4.93 -11.91 -8.82
CA SER A 113 -4.69 -12.48 -10.15
C SER A 113 -5.91 -13.22 -10.70
N GLY A 114 -6.61 -13.97 -9.84
CA GLY A 114 -7.85 -14.67 -10.22
C GLY A 114 -8.97 -13.71 -10.57
N LEU A 115 -9.16 -12.64 -9.79
CA LEU A 115 -10.18 -11.62 -10.04
C LEU A 115 -9.87 -10.80 -11.30
N GLN A 116 -8.59 -10.51 -11.54
CA GLN A 116 -8.12 -9.82 -12.74
C GLN A 116 -8.54 -10.60 -14.00
N LEU A 117 -8.25 -11.91 -14.02
CA LEU A 117 -8.68 -12.80 -15.11
C LEU A 117 -10.20 -12.88 -15.21
N ALA A 118 -10.89 -13.08 -14.09
CA ALA A 118 -12.36 -13.16 -14.05
C ALA A 118 -13.04 -11.88 -14.55
N SER A 119 -12.42 -10.71 -14.34
CA SER A 119 -12.96 -9.43 -14.81
C SER A 119 -12.90 -9.29 -16.33
N GLY A 120 -11.92 -9.92 -16.99
CA GLY A 120 -11.79 -9.93 -18.45
C GLY A 120 -12.79 -10.85 -19.15
N PHE A 121 -13.25 -11.91 -18.46
CA PHE A 121 -14.26 -12.85 -18.99
C PHE A 121 -15.70 -12.50 -18.57
N ALA A 122 -15.94 -11.32 -17.98
CA ALA A 122 -17.25 -10.96 -17.47
C ALA A 122 -18.27 -10.76 -18.63
N PRO A 123 -19.35 -11.56 -18.72
CA PRO A 123 -20.31 -11.47 -19.82
C PRO A 123 -21.31 -10.33 -19.66
N ASN A 124 -21.53 -9.88 -18.41
CA ASN A 124 -22.53 -8.88 -18.04
C ASN A 124 -21.90 -7.77 -17.20
N PHE A 125 -22.46 -6.55 -17.30
CA PHE A 125 -22.00 -5.40 -16.52
C PHE A 125 -22.13 -5.61 -15.00
N LEU A 126 -23.17 -6.33 -14.55
CA LEU A 126 -23.36 -6.66 -13.14
C LEU A 126 -22.23 -7.57 -12.62
N THR A 127 -21.88 -8.61 -13.37
CA THR A 127 -20.77 -9.52 -13.03
C THR A 127 -19.45 -8.77 -13.02
N TYR A 128 -19.21 -7.91 -14.01
CA TYR A 128 -18.04 -7.03 -14.04
C TYR A 128 -17.96 -6.14 -12.79
N SER A 129 -19.07 -5.50 -12.42
CA SER A 129 -19.14 -4.61 -11.25
C SER A 129 -18.91 -5.34 -9.92
N ILE A 130 -19.44 -6.55 -9.77
CA ILE A 130 -19.21 -7.39 -8.58
C ILE A 130 -17.75 -7.81 -8.49
N THR A 131 -17.17 -8.30 -9.59
CA THR A 131 -15.74 -8.68 -9.62
C THR A 131 -14.86 -7.48 -9.26
N ARG A 132 -15.20 -6.28 -9.74
CA ARG A 132 -14.52 -5.02 -9.39
C ARG A 132 -14.70 -4.63 -7.92
N ALA A 133 -15.88 -4.85 -7.33
CA ALA A 133 -16.08 -4.63 -5.89
C ALA A 133 -15.19 -5.55 -5.04
N ILE A 134 -15.11 -6.84 -5.39
CA ILE A 134 -14.25 -7.81 -4.70
C ILE A 134 -12.77 -7.46 -4.91
N PHE A 135 -12.40 -7.03 -6.11
CA PHE A 135 -11.06 -6.53 -6.40
C PHE A 135 -10.69 -5.33 -5.54
N GLY A 136 -11.63 -4.40 -5.29
CA GLY A 136 -11.47 -3.30 -4.35
C GLY A 136 -11.12 -3.79 -2.94
N MET A 137 -11.75 -4.87 -2.47
CA MET A 137 -11.40 -5.48 -1.18
C MET A 137 -9.97 -6.04 -1.17
N ALA A 138 -9.54 -6.75 -2.22
CA ALA A 138 -8.17 -7.26 -2.34
C ALA A 138 -7.11 -6.13 -2.40
N MET A 139 -7.41 -5.07 -3.16
CA MET A 139 -6.56 -3.87 -3.26
C MET A 139 -6.38 -3.17 -1.90
N GLY A 140 -7.40 -3.17 -1.05
CA GLY A 140 -7.34 -2.52 0.26
C GLY A 140 -6.33 -3.16 1.23
N GLY A 141 -6.17 -4.48 1.16
CA GLY A 141 -5.30 -5.23 2.07
C GLY A 141 -3.83 -5.23 1.67
N GLU A 142 -3.55 -5.15 0.38
CA GLU A 142 -2.22 -5.31 -0.18
C GLU A 142 -1.21 -4.30 0.38
N TRP A 143 -1.61 -3.03 0.45
CA TRP A 143 -0.71 -1.95 0.87
C TRP A 143 -0.28 -2.10 2.33
N GLY A 144 -1.22 -2.47 3.22
CA GLY A 144 -0.93 -2.69 4.64
C GLY A 144 -0.05 -3.93 4.85
N LEU A 145 -0.34 -5.03 4.16
CA LEU A 145 0.43 -6.27 4.23
C LEU A 145 1.86 -6.10 3.70
N GLY A 146 1.99 -5.44 2.55
CA GLY A 146 3.28 -5.15 1.92
C GLY A 146 4.13 -4.21 2.77
N ALA A 147 3.53 -3.14 3.30
CA ALA A 147 4.19 -2.22 4.22
C ALA A 147 4.75 -2.94 5.45
N ALA A 148 3.93 -3.77 6.09
CA ALA A 148 4.32 -4.51 7.29
C ALA A 148 5.45 -5.50 6.98
N LEU A 149 5.31 -6.29 5.90
CA LEU A 149 6.32 -7.26 5.50
C LEU A 149 7.65 -6.59 5.13
N ALA A 150 7.62 -5.45 4.42
CA ALA A 150 8.82 -4.69 4.11
C ALA A 150 9.49 -4.14 5.39
N MET A 151 8.71 -3.68 6.36
CA MET A 151 9.23 -3.21 7.66
C MET A 151 9.83 -4.33 8.51
N GLU A 152 9.36 -5.57 8.38
CA GLU A 152 9.94 -6.76 9.03
C GLU A 152 11.17 -7.29 8.33
N ALA A 153 11.20 -7.23 7.00
CA ALA A 153 12.33 -7.68 6.22
C ALA A 153 13.57 -6.81 6.47
N LEU A 154 13.41 -5.53 6.84
CA LEU A 154 14.53 -4.61 7.05
C LEU A 154 15.24 -4.82 8.40
N PRO A 155 16.59 -4.89 8.44
CA PRO A 155 17.34 -5.00 9.69
C PRO A 155 17.11 -3.77 10.58
N LEU A 156 16.98 -4.00 11.91
CA LEU A 156 16.67 -2.97 12.93
C LEU A 156 17.64 -1.78 12.91
N GLU A 157 18.88 -2.02 12.48
CA GLU A 157 19.95 -1.04 12.31
C GLU A 157 19.65 0.03 11.24
N SER A 158 18.77 -0.27 10.27
CA SER A 158 18.44 0.64 9.16
C SER A 158 17.34 1.65 9.52
N ARG A 159 17.57 2.46 10.57
CA ARG A 159 16.63 3.52 11.00
C ARG A 159 16.31 4.48 9.85
N TYR A 160 17.28 4.74 8.95
CA TYR A 160 17.11 5.57 7.76
C TYR A 160 16.12 5.00 6.74
N TYR A 161 16.15 3.70 6.45
CA TYR A 161 15.20 3.07 5.52
C TYR A 161 13.81 2.95 6.13
N ARG A 162 13.71 2.68 7.44
CA ARG A 162 12.43 2.71 8.16
C ARG A 162 11.82 4.11 8.15
N VAL A 163 12.63 5.17 8.30
CA VAL A 163 12.17 6.56 8.20
C VAL A 163 11.83 6.93 6.76
N PHE A 164 12.60 6.51 5.76
CA PHE A 164 12.29 6.75 4.35
C PHE A 164 10.98 6.05 3.94
N TYR A 165 10.82 4.78 4.29
CA TYR A 165 9.56 4.05 4.08
C TYR A 165 8.42 4.70 4.84
N LYS A 166 8.60 4.97 6.13
CA LYS A 166 7.58 5.64 6.93
C LYS A 166 7.23 7.01 6.35
N ARG A 167 8.16 7.72 5.72
CA ARG A 167 7.92 9.04 5.12
C ARG A 167 7.24 8.92 3.76
N VAL A 168 7.74 8.13 2.82
CA VAL A 168 7.11 7.90 1.50
C VAL A 168 5.71 7.30 1.66
N MET A 169 5.56 6.35 2.58
CA MET A 169 4.33 5.58 2.77
C MET A 169 3.31 6.33 3.65
N LEU A 170 3.71 6.97 4.76
CA LEU A 170 2.78 7.80 5.53
C LEU A 170 2.47 9.14 4.86
N LEU A 171 3.28 9.61 3.91
CA LEU A 171 2.93 10.82 3.14
C LEU A 171 1.63 10.60 2.37
N ASP A 172 1.43 9.46 1.72
CA ASP A 172 0.17 9.16 1.03
C ASP A 172 -1.03 9.14 2.00
N PHE A 173 -0.88 8.48 3.15
CA PHE A 173 -1.93 8.41 4.15
C PHE A 173 -2.20 9.77 4.82
N SER A 174 -1.16 10.55 5.08
CA SER A 174 -1.25 11.91 5.62
C SER A 174 -1.92 12.85 4.61
N LEU A 175 -1.57 12.74 3.33
CA LEU A 175 -2.18 13.52 2.26
C LEU A 175 -3.67 13.16 2.09
N GLN A 176 -4.03 11.87 2.12
CA GLN A 176 -5.43 11.43 2.12
C GLN A 176 -6.20 11.89 3.36
N ARG A 177 -5.64 11.73 4.56
CA ARG A 177 -6.27 12.15 5.82
C ARG A 177 -6.43 13.68 5.88
N THR A 178 -5.49 14.43 5.32
CA THR A 178 -5.57 15.89 5.19
C THR A 178 -6.62 16.32 4.16
N ARG A 179 -6.76 15.58 3.04
CA ARG A 179 -7.83 15.79 2.05
C ARG A 179 -9.22 15.50 2.62
N ILE A 180 -9.40 14.40 3.34
CA ILE A 180 -10.67 14.03 3.98
C ILE A 180 -11.08 15.10 5.01
N ARG A 181 -10.15 15.54 5.87
CA ARG A 181 -10.42 16.63 6.83
C ARG A 181 -10.72 17.97 6.15
N ARG A 182 -10.17 18.25 4.97
CA ARG A 182 -10.55 19.45 4.18
C ARG A 182 -11.95 19.31 3.59
N MET A 183 -12.31 18.13 3.10
CA MET A 183 -13.64 17.86 2.55
C MET A 183 -14.71 17.99 3.64
N GLU A 184 -14.49 17.44 4.84
CA GLU A 184 -15.37 17.63 6.01
C GLU A 184 -15.57 19.10 6.36
N LYS A 185 -14.48 19.89 6.41
CA LYS A 185 -14.56 21.32 6.69
C LYS A 185 -15.26 22.14 5.60
N THR A 186 -15.28 21.63 4.37
CA THR A 186 -15.94 22.29 3.24
C THR A 186 -17.42 21.91 3.19
N ALA A 187 -17.76 20.64 3.48
CA ALA A 187 -19.13 20.16 3.58
C ALA A 187 -19.90 20.78 4.76
N CYS A 188 -19.23 21.11 5.86
CA CYS A 188 -19.85 21.75 7.02
C CYS A 188 -20.08 23.27 6.84
N ARG A 189 -19.71 23.86 5.70
CA ARG A 189 -19.82 25.30 5.39
C ARG A 189 -20.92 25.65 4.38
N THR A 190 -21.55 24.65 3.77
CA THR A 190 -22.72 24.75 2.88
C THR A 190 -23.93 24.19 3.59
#